data_AF-A0A1E1XVE7-F1
#
_entry.id   AF-A0A1E1XVE7-F1
#
_cell.length_a   1.000
_cell.length_b   1.000
_cell.length_c   1.000
_cell.angle_alpha   90.00
_cell.angle_beta   90.00
_cell.angle_gamma   90.00
#
_symmetry.space_group_name_H-M   'P 1'
#
loop_
_entity.id
_entity.type
_entity.pdbx_description
1 polymer ?
#
loop_
_entity_poly.entity_id
_entity_poly.type
_entity_poly.pdbx_seq_one_letter_code
_entity_poly.pdbx_strand_id
1 'polypeptide(L)'
;MTLTKLLYFALFAVTIMAMMGRCSAYGNDVIRQCPITPGPCYIHHNGMQEGCPWTCRCISNKYNQGIYNGWGRCFTNRRTG
;
A
#
# COMPACT_ATOMS: atom_id res chain seq x y z
N MET A 1 -41.64 0.18 12.80
CA MET A 1 -40.20 0.53 12.93
C MET A 1 -40.10 2.03 13.02
N THR A 2 -39.54 2.58 14.09
CA THR A 2 -39.44 4.04 14.28
C THR A 2 -38.37 4.62 13.36
N LEU A 3 -38.61 5.83 12.84
CA LEU A 3 -37.73 6.58 11.95
C LEU A 3 -36.27 6.63 12.46
N THR A 4 -36.11 6.70 13.77
CA THR A 4 -34.82 6.69 14.48
C THR A 4 -34.05 5.38 14.32
N LYS A 5 -34.72 4.23 14.26
CA LYS A 5 -34.04 2.94 14.02
C LYS A 5 -33.51 2.85 12.58
N LEU A 6 -34.25 3.38 11.61
CA LEU A 6 -33.81 3.44 10.21
C LEU A 6 -32.58 4.34 10.03
N LEU A 7 -32.55 5.49 10.72
CA LEU A 7 -31.40 6.39 10.73
C LEU A 7 -30.14 5.74 11.32
N TYR A 8 -30.27 5.00 12.42
CA TYR A 8 -29.14 4.28 13.02
C TYR A 8 -28.57 3.21 12.09
N PHE A 9 -29.44 2.43 11.43
CA PHE A 9 -29.00 1.41 10.47
C PHE A 9 -28.31 2.03 9.25
N ALA A 10 -28.82 3.15 8.74
CA ALA A 10 -28.21 3.86 7.61
C ALA A 10 -26.81 4.39 7.97
N LEU A 11 -26.66 5.02 9.14
CA LEU A 11 -25.36 5.51 9.60
C LEU A 11 -24.35 4.37 9.80
N PHE A 12 -24.79 3.24 10.35
CA PHE A 12 -23.94 2.08 10.58
C PHE A 12 -23.49 1.41 9.27
N ALA A 13 -24.36 1.35 8.26
CA ALA A 13 -23.98 0.82 6.95
C ALA A 13 -22.95 1.71 6.23
N VAL A 14 -23.09 3.05 6.34
CA VAL A 14 -22.16 4.00 5.70
C VAL A 14 -20.77 3.96 6.34
N THR A 15 -20.67 3.83 7.67
CA THR A 15 -19.37 3.74 8.36
C THR A 15 -18.61 2.46 8.00
N ILE A 16 -19.31 1.33 7.85
CA ILE A 16 -18.70 0.06 7.43
C ILE A 16 -18.18 0.14 5.99
N MET A 17 -18.95 0.74 5.07
CA MET A 17 -18.54 0.94 3.67
C MET A 17 -17.32 1.86 3.55
N ALA A 18 -17.20 2.88 4.40
CA ALA A 18 -16.06 3.78 4.42
C ALA A 18 -14.73 3.11 4.84
N MET A 19 -14.78 2.02 5.62
CA MET A 19 -13.57 1.29 6.05
C MET A 19 -13.06 0.29 5.01
N MET A 20 -13.91 -0.20 4.09
CA MET A 20 -13.50 -1.17 3.06
C MET A 20 -12.75 -0.54 1.88
N GLY A 21 -12.70 0.79 1.77
CA GLY A 21 -12.06 1.52 0.66
C GLY A 21 -10.55 1.78 0.80
N ARG A 22 -9.89 1.34 1.88
CA ARG A 22 -8.48 1.65 2.15
C ARG A 22 -7.53 0.47 1.92
N CYS A 23 -7.75 -0.30 0.86
CA CYS A 23 -6.77 -1.26 0.36
C CYS A 23 -6.06 -0.69 -0.87
N SER A 24 -5.26 0.36 -0.68
CA SER A 24 -4.12 0.66 -1.55
C SER A 24 -3.22 1.66 -0.82
N ALA A 25 -2.27 1.09 -0.06
CA ALA A 25 -1.23 1.78 0.67
C ALA A 25 -0.14 2.39 -0.25
N TYR A 26 -0.45 2.61 -1.51
CA TYR A 26 0.47 3.06 -2.54
C TYR A 26 -0.31 4.05 -3.38
N GLY A 27 0.23 5.26 -3.55
CA GLY A 27 -0.40 6.33 -4.34
C GLY A 27 -0.71 5.88 -5.76
N ASN A 28 -1.33 6.76 -6.56
CA ASN A 28 -1.74 6.53 -7.97
C ASN A 28 -0.65 6.01 -8.93
N ASP A 29 0.57 5.75 -8.46
CA ASP A 29 1.57 4.97 -9.16
C ASP A 29 1.08 3.52 -9.28
N VAL A 30 0.94 3.00 -10.50
CA VAL A 30 0.60 1.59 -10.71
C VAL A 30 1.78 0.71 -10.27
N ILE A 31 1.83 0.46 -8.97
CA ILE A 31 2.85 -0.32 -8.29
C ILE A 31 2.38 -1.77 -8.33
N ARG A 32 2.73 -2.48 -9.42
CA ARG A 32 2.50 -3.93 -9.48
C ARG A 32 3.50 -4.63 -8.57
N GLN A 33 3.07 -5.73 -7.96
CA GLN A 33 3.97 -6.58 -7.19
C GLN A 33 5.00 -7.21 -8.13
N CYS A 34 6.26 -7.25 -7.71
CA CYS A 34 7.35 -7.80 -8.52
C CYS A 34 7.07 -9.28 -8.85
N PRO A 35 7.00 -9.69 -10.13
CA PRO A 35 6.62 -11.06 -10.50
C PRO A 35 7.70 -12.09 -10.20
N ILE A 36 8.97 -11.67 -10.15
CA ILE A 36 10.13 -12.57 -10.00
C ILE A 36 10.44 -12.81 -8.51
N THR A 37 10.26 -11.79 -7.66
CA THR A 37 10.55 -11.91 -6.23
C THR A 37 9.69 -10.93 -5.45
N PRO A 38 8.48 -11.33 -5.02
CA PRO A 38 7.63 -10.55 -4.12
C PRO A 38 8.14 -10.59 -2.66
N GLY A 39 9.45 -10.57 -2.47
CA GLY A 39 10.11 -10.76 -1.19
C GLY A 39 10.19 -9.49 -0.32
N PRO A 40 10.57 -9.65 0.96
CA PRO A 40 10.96 -8.52 1.78
C PRO A 40 12.22 -7.87 1.23
N CYS A 41 12.32 -6.56 1.38
CA CYS A 41 13.50 -5.80 1.00
C CYS A 41 13.82 -4.77 2.07
N TYR A 42 15.02 -4.21 2.01
CA TYR A 42 15.48 -3.20 2.96
C TYR A 42 16.07 -2.00 2.22
N ILE A 43 15.71 -0.80 2.65
CA ILE A 43 16.22 0.46 2.12
C ILE A 43 17.10 1.11 3.18
N HIS A 44 18.38 1.22 2.90
CA HIS A 44 19.37 1.86 3.76
C HIS A 44 19.20 3.38 3.76
N HIS A 45 19.72 4.07 4.78
CA HIS A 45 19.65 5.53 4.89
C HIS A 45 20.36 6.28 3.75
N ASN A 46 21.34 5.64 3.11
CA ASN A 46 22.04 6.17 1.93
C ASN A 46 21.26 5.98 0.61
N GLY A 47 20.04 5.42 0.67
CA GLY A 47 19.20 5.13 -0.50
C GLY A 47 19.51 3.81 -1.22
N MET A 48 20.51 3.05 -0.75
CA MET A 48 20.81 1.71 -1.25
C MET A 48 19.69 0.74 -0.88
N GLN A 49 19.36 -0.19 -1.78
CA GLN A 49 18.26 -1.13 -1.61
C GLN A 49 18.77 -2.56 -1.76
N GLU A 50 18.28 -3.47 -0.93
CA GLU A 50 18.66 -4.88 -0.93
C GLU A 50 17.44 -5.79 -0.89
N GLY A 51 17.57 -6.99 -1.46
CA GLY A 51 16.51 -8.01 -1.48
C GLY A 51 15.59 -7.98 -2.71
N CYS A 52 15.64 -6.93 -3.54
CA CYS A 52 14.90 -6.88 -4.80
C CYS A 52 15.78 -7.18 -6.02
N PRO A 53 15.27 -7.91 -7.02
CA PRO A 53 15.94 -8.08 -8.31
C PRO A 53 15.98 -6.75 -9.09
N TRP A 54 16.91 -6.63 -10.05
CA TRP A 54 17.21 -5.38 -10.77
C TRP A 54 16.01 -4.77 -11.53
N THR A 55 15.00 -5.56 -11.86
CA THR A 55 13.78 -5.11 -12.55
C THR A 55 12.74 -4.51 -11.59
N CYS A 56 13.00 -4.57 -10.28
CA CYS A 56 12.08 -4.17 -9.23
C CYS A 56 12.73 -3.16 -8.28
N ARG A 57 11.87 -2.39 -7.60
CA ARG A 57 12.25 -1.40 -6.61
C ARG A 57 11.67 -1.77 -5.26
N CYS A 58 12.43 -1.52 -4.21
CA CYS A 58 11.96 -1.66 -2.85
C CYS A 58 11.15 -0.42 -2.48
N ILE A 59 9.96 -0.63 -1.90
CA ILE A 59 9.16 0.44 -1.31
C ILE A 59 8.98 0.11 0.17
N SER A 60 9.30 1.07 1.03
CA SER A 60 9.16 0.93 2.49
C SER A 60 7.71 0.64 2.87
N ASN A 61 7.51 -0.27 3.83
CA ASN A 61 6.17 -0.57 4.37
C ASN A 61 5.55 0.65 5.08
N LYS A 62 6.37 1.63 5.44
CA LYS A 62 5.97 2.89 6.08
C LYS A 62 5.98 4.07 5.10
N TYR A 63 5.92 3.82 3.80
CA TYR A 63 5.89 4.86 2.77
C TYR A 63 4.80 5.91 3.02
N ASN A 64 3.59 5.49 3.42
CA ASN A 64 2.48 6.41 3.72
C ASN A 64 2.68 7.27 4.98
N GLN A 65 3.69 6.94 5.80
CA GLN A 65 4.09 7.74 6.97
C GLN A 65 5.23 8.70 6.61
N GLY A 66 5.59 8.81 5.32
CA GLY A 66 6.72 9.61 4.84
C GLY A 66 8.08 8.96 5.14
N ILE A 67 8.11 7.67 5.49
CA ILE A 67 9.34 6.94 5.80
C ILE A 67 9.74 6.15 4.56
N TYR A 68 10.82 6.59 3.92
CA TYR A 68 11.32 6.02 2.67
C TYR A 68 12.48 5.03 2.86
N ASN A 69 12.92 4.80 4.09
CA ASN A 69 13.97 3.84 4.46
C ASN A 69 13.40 2.71 5.34
N GLY A 70 14.22 1.70 5.62
CA GLY A 70 13.88 0.53 6.42
C GLY A 70 13.25 -0.61 5.61
N TRP A 71 12.54 -1.50 6.32
CA TRP A 71 11.94 -2.70 5.73
C TRP A 71 10.76 -2.37 4.82
N GLY A 72 10.72 -3.06 3.67
CA GLY A 72 9.76 -2.85 2.60
C GLY A 72 9.41 -4.12 1.84
N ARG A 73 8.77 -3.94 0.69
CA ARG A 73 8.46 -5.00 -0.29
C ARG A 73 8.89 -4.59 -1.70
N CYS A 74 9.16 -5.60 -2.53
CA CYS A 74 9.57 -5.40 -3.91
C CYS A 74 8.37 -5.19 -4.85
N PHE A 75 8.46 -4.15 -5.67
CA PHE A 75 7.45 -3.77 -6.64
C PHE A 75 8.06 -3.49 -8.01
N THR A 76 7.27 -3.64 -9.07
CA THR A 76 7.73 -3.40 -10.45
C THR A 76 8.00 -1.92 -10.66
N ASN A 77 9.14 -1.60 -11.27
CA ASN A 77 9.40 -0.26 -11.73
C ASN A 77 8.71 -0.05 -13.10
N ARG A 78 7.46 0.43 -13.11
CA ARG A 78 6.74 0.75 -14.36
C ARG A 78 7.17 2.08 -15.00
N ARG A 79 8.46 2.40 -14.99
CA ARG A 79 9.02 3.45 -15.88
C ARG A 79 9.48 2.91 -17.24
N THR A 80 9.36 1.61 -17.48
CA THR A 80 9.70 0.98 -18.77
C THR A 80 8.62 -0.05 -19.13
N GLY A 81 7.77 0.28 -20.09
CA GLY A 81 6.79 -0.63 -20.71
C GLY A 81 5.37 -0.12 -20.65
#